data_AF-A0A0Q7VQC9-F1
#
_entry.id   AF-A0A0Q7VQC9-F1
#
_cell.length_a   1.000
_cell.length_b   1.000
_cell.length_c   1.000
_cell.angle_alpha   90.00
_cell.angle_beta   90.00
_cell.angle_gamma   90.00
#
_symmetry.space_group_name_H-M   'P 1'
#
loop_
_entity.id
_entity.type
_entity.pdbx_description
1 polymer ?
#
loop_
_entity_poly.entity_id
_entity_poly.type
_entity_poly.pdbx_seq_one_letter_code
_entity_poly.pdbx_strand_id
1 'polypeptide(L)'
;MTMGKKRLYTAKSPLRRAKGAVVGIVAHLIAVAIFAGMVGMNLSYLLAADGETPLREGFDLPAFAPYALAYGLAAMLQIASLAAYGVLFLMWVHRTNRNAHSLAGGMDTSPGWAVGWFFVPLVSLWKPFHALDQTWRVSTEPSRWRALDTPFILRLWWGFYLASNVTGWASDVLRQERTVKGHLAAGMVAIVSAGLIIGAGVLLIRIIRTLTARQVSSLDAAAFN
;
A
#
# COMPACT_ATOMS: atom_id res chain seq x y z
N MET A 1 -35.61 16.05 -15.31
CA MET A 1 -34.98 15.66 -14.02
C MET A 1 -35.05 14.14 -13.92
N THR A 2 -34.06 13.42 -14.44
CA THR A 2 -34.04 11.96 -14.50
C THR A 2 -33.69 11.41 -13.12
N MET A 3 -34.65 10.73 -12.46
CA MET A 3 -34.32 9.90 -11.29
C MET A 3 -33.34 8.82 -11.74
N GLY A 4 -32.05 9.00 -11.42
CA GLY A 4 -31.02 8.01 -11.72
C GLY A 4 -31.39 6.69 -11.06
N LYS A 5 -31.40 5.59 -11.82
CA LYS A 5 -31.63 4.23 -11.32
C LYS A 5 -30.77 3.99 -10.07
N LYS A 6 -31.42 3.82 -8.89
CA LYS A 6 -30.72 3.37 -7.66
C LYS A 6 -30.06 2.02 -7.97
N ARG A 7 -28.72 1.99 -7.99
CA ARG A 7 -27.99 0.73 -8.12
C ARG A 7 -28.24 -0.10 -6.86
N LEU A 8 -28.88 -1.26 -7.02
CA LEU A 8 -29.06 -2.23 -5.95
C LEU A 8 -27.74 -2.96 -5.73
N TYR A 9 -27.18 -2.83 -4.53
CA TYR A 9 -25.95 -3.50 -4.13
C TYR A 9 -26.29 -4.70 -3.25
N THR A 10 -25.94 -5.90 -3.71
CA THR A 10 -26.03 -7.13 -2.92
C THR A 10 -24.72 -7.35 -2.17
N ALA A 11 -24.79 -7.44 -0.84
CA ALA A 11 -23.65 -7.77 0.00
C ALA A 11 -23.14 -9.19 -0.27
N LYS A 12 -21.82 -9.39 -0.12
CA LYS A 12 -21.20 -10.72 -0.10
C LYS A 12 -20.10 -10.77 0.95
N SER A 13 -19.80 -11.95 1.47
CA SER A 13 -18.73 -12.11 2.47
C SER A 13 -17.40 -11.49 2.02
N PRO A 14 -16.80 -10.59 2.82
CA PRO A 14 -15.50 -9.99 2.53
C PRO A 14 -14.31 -10.89 2.92
N LEU A 15 -14.54 -11.97 3.69
CA LEU A 15 -13.51 -12.76 4.36
C LEU A 15 -12.43 -13.32 3.42
N ARG A 16 -12.83 -13.94 2.30
CA ARG A 16 -11.87 -14.53 1.34
C ARG A 16 -10.95 -13.46 0.74
N ARG A 17 -11.48 -12.27 0.44
CA ARG A 17 -10.69 -11.15 -0.11
C ARG A 17 -9.77 -10.56 0.94
N ALA A 18 -10.26 -10.42 2.17
CA ALA A 18 -9.46 -9.96 3.30
C ALA A 18 -8.29 -10.90 3.58
N LYS A 19 -8.52 -12.22 3.62
CA LYS A 19 -7.46 -13.24 3.79
C LYS A 19 -6.42 -13.14 2.68
N GLY A 20 -6.86 -13.05 1.42
CA GLY A 20 -5.96 -12.87 0.28
C GLY A 20 -5.12 -11.59 0.39
N ALA A 21 -5.74 -10.46 0.70
CA ALA A 21 -5.03 -9.19 0.88
C ALA A 21 -4.01 -9.24 2.03
N VAL A 22 -4.35 -9.88 3.17
CA VAL A 22 -3.45 -10.06 4.31
C VAL A 22 -2.26 -10.97 3.96
N VAL A 23 -2.49 -12.10 3.28
CA VAL A 23 -1.41 -12.99 2.83
C VAL A 23 -0.51 -12.25 1.83
N GLY A 24 -1.11 -11.52 0.88
CA GLY A 24 -0.39 -10.73 -0.11
C GLY A 24 0.51 -9.67 0.54
N ILE A 25 -0.02 -8.85 1.46
CA ILE A 25 0.79 -7.82 2.11
C ILE A 25 1.91 -8.45 2.97
N VAL A 26 1.66 -9.56 3.66
CA VAL A 26 2.73 -10.26 4.42
C VAL A 26 3.85 -10.73 3.49
N ALA A 27 3.51 -11.36 2.36
CA ALA A 27 4.50 -11.76 1.37
C ALA A 27 5.28 -10.56 0.81
N HIS A 28 4.59 -9.45 0.54
CA HIS A 28 5.24 -8.22 0.09
C HIS A 28 6.17 -7.62 1.15
N LEU A 29 5.78 -7.61 2.43
CA LEU A 29 6.62 -7.13 3.52
C LEU A 29 7.90 -7.98 3.67
N ILE A 30 7.82 -9.30 3.45
CA ILE A 30 8.99 -10.16 3.41
C ILE A 30 9.91 -9.77 2.24
N ALA A 31 9.36 -9.56 1.05
CA ALA A 31 10.14 -9.10 -0.11
C ALA A 31 10.81 -7.74 0.13
N VAL A 32 10.10 -6.80 0.78
CA VAL A 32 10.65 -5.50 1.19
C VAL A 32 11.82 -5.67 2.17
N ALA A 33 11.69 -6.56 3.16
CA ALA A 33 12.77 -6.83 4.11
C ALA A 33 14.00 -7.45 3.45
N ILE A 34 13.81 -8.40 2.52
CA ILE A 34 14.90 -9.00 1.73
C ILE A 34 15.61 -7.92 0.90
N PHE A 35 14.84 -7.09 0.18
CA PHE A 35 15.41 -6.01 -0.62
C PHE A 35 16.14 -4.96 0.22
N ALA A 36 15.58 -4.58 1.38
CA ALA A 36 16.25 -3.68 2.32
C ALA A 36 17.56 -4.26 2.85
N GLY A 37 17.63 -5.58 3.08
CA GLY A 37 18.89 -6.26 3.40
C GLY A 37 19.93 -6.16 2.29
N MET A 38 19.51 -6.33 1.03
CA MET A 38 20.38 -6.16 -0.15
C MET A 38 20.89 -4.72 -0.29
N VAL A 39 20.04 -3.73 -0.01
CA VAL A 39 20.42 -2.31 0.05
C VAL A 39 21.39 -2.03 1.19
N GLY A 40 21.17 -2.61 2.38
CA GLY A 40 22.10 -2.49 3.51
C GLY A 40 23.48 -3.05 3.19
N MET A 41 23.53 -4.19 2.51
CA MET A 41 24.80 -4.75 2.04
C MET A 41 25.45 -3.86 0.97
N ASN A 42 24.66 -3.28 0.04
CA ASN A 42 25.16 -2.29 -0.93
C ASN A 42 25.80 -1.09 -0.23
N LEU A 43 25.13 -0.55 0.78
CA LEU A 43 25.63 0.57 1.59
C LEU A 43 26.96 0.22 2.28
N SER A 44 27.12 -1.00 2.81
CA SER A 44 28.39 -1.39 3.43
C SER A 44 29.57 -1.39 2.45
N TYR A 45 29.34 -1.73 1.17
CA TYR A 45 30.36 -1.63 0.13
C TYR A 45 30.66 -0.18 -0.23
N LEU A 46 29.63 0.66 -0.35
CA LEU A 46 29.80 2.09 -0.68
C LEU A 46 30.50 2.87 0.43
N LEU A 47 30.25 2.54 1.71
CA LEU A 47 30.93 3.15 2.85
C LEU A 47 32.44 2.84 2.90
N ALA A 48 32.88 1.75 2.25
CA ALA A 48 34.28 1.40 2.13
C ALA A 48 34.99 2.07 0.93
N ALA A 49 34.24 2.77 0.07
CA ALA A 49 34.76 3.44 -1.13
C ALA A 49 34.95 4.94 -0.91
N ASP A 50 35.85 5.56 -1.67
CA ASP A 50 36.01 7.02 -1.68
C ASP A 50 34.80 7.70 -2.36
N GLY A 51 34.26 8.73 -1.72
CA GLY A 51 32.94 9.31 -1.99
C GLY A 51 32.81 10.05 -3.32
N GLU A 52 33.92 10.59 -3.84
CA GLU A 52 33.99 11.29 -5.13
C GLU A 52 34.29 10.36 -6.31
N THR A 53 34.52 9.07 -6.03
CA THR A 53 34.80 8.08 -7.08
C THR A 53 33.60 7.99 -8.03
N PRO A 54 33.80 8.22 -9.34
CA PRO A 54 32.75 7.99 -10.32
C PRO A 54 32.39 6.51 -10.32
N LEU A 55 31.10 6.19 -10.28
CA LEU A 55 30.65 4.83 -10.52
C LEU A 55 30.81 4.55 -12.00
N ARG A 56 31.93 3.95 -12.40
CA ARG A 56 32.13 3.47 -13.77
C ARG A 56 31.04 2.46 -14.10
N GLU A 57 30.45 2.58 -15.30
CA GLU A 57 29.54 1.57 -15.83
C GLU A 57 30.25 0.22 -15.84
N GLY A 58 29.78 -0.72 -15.01
CA GLY A 58 30.35 -2.05 -14.87
C GLY A 58 31.47 -2.13 -13.83
N PHE A 59 31.12 -2.53 -12.61
CA PHE A 59 32.06 -3.24 -11.74
C PHE A 59 32.21 -4.65 -12.34
N ASP A 60 33.01 -4.80 -13.40
CA ASP A 60 33.28 -6.07 -14.09
C ASP A 60 34.22 -6.95 -13.25
N LEU A 61 33.74 -7.39 -12.08
CA LEU A 61 34.41 -8.38 -11.25
C LEU A 61 33.52 -9.63 -11.14
N PRO A 62 34.01 -10.84 -11.48
CA PRO A 62 33.25 -12.08 -11.36
C PRO A 62 32.69 -12.33 -9.95
N ALA A 63 33.38 -11.84 -8.91
CA ALA A 63 32.93 -11.92 -7.52
C ALA A 63 31.68 -11.06 -7.22
N PHE A 64 31.43 -10.02 -8.03
CA PHE A 64 30.26 -9.13 -7.89
C PHE A 64 29.03 -9.65 -8.65
N ALA A 65 29.19 -10.58 -9.60
CA ALA A 65 28.10 -11.08 -10.44
C ALA A 65 27.01 -11.85 -9.66
N PRO A 66 27.33 -12.77 -8.72
CA PRO A 66 26.31 -13.43 -7.90
C PRO A 66 25.51 -12.44 -7.03
N TYR A 67 26.19 -11.43 -6.47
CA TYR A 67 25.54 -10.38 -5.69
C TYR A 67 24.63 -9.51 -6.56
N ALA A 68 25.11 -9.03 -7.70
CA ALA A 68 24.32 -8.22 -8.62
C ALA A 68 23.07 -8.97 -9.10
N LEU A 69 23.19 -10.28 -9.39
CA LEU A 69 22.07 -11.14 -9.71
C LEU A 69 21.08 -11.23 -8.53
N ALA A 70 21.55 -11.51 -7.32
CA ALA A 70 20.70 -11.59 -6.13
C ALA A 70 19.97 -10.26 -5.83
N TYR A 71 20.66 -9.13 -5.97
CA TYR A 71 20.10 -7.79 -5.82
C TYR A 71 18.99 -7.55 -6.85
N GLY A 72 19.25 -7.87 -8.14
CA GLY A 72 18.26 -7.77 -9.21
C GLY A 72 17.04 -8.65 -8.97
N LEU A 73 17.24 -9.90 -8.56
CA LEU A 73 16.15 -10.83 -8.22
C LEU A 73 15.33 -10.33 -7.02
N ALA A 74 15.96 -9.76 -5.99
CA ALA A 74 15.27 -9.16 -4.86
C ALA A 74 14.41 -7.96 -5.29
N ALA A 75 14.92 -7.10 -6.18
CA ALA A 75 14.17 -5.98 -6.74
C ALA A 75 12.95 -6.47 -7.54
N MET A 76 13.14 -7.47 -8.42
CA MET A 76 12.07 -8.08 -9.20
C MET A 76 11.01 -8.72 -8.30
N LEU A 77 11.42 -9.44 -7.24
CA LEU A 77 10.52 -10.03 -6.25
C LEU A 77 9.72 -8.95 -5.52
N GLN A 78 10.34 -7.83 -5.16
CA GLN A 78 9.65 -6.71 -4.52
C GLN A 78 8.57 -6.13 -5.45
N ILE A 79 8.89 -5.89 -6.73
CA ILE A 79 7.92 -5.36 -7.71
C ILE A 79 6.79 -6.36 -7.98
N ALA A 80 7.12 -7.63 -8.21
CA ALA A 80 6.14 -8.68 -8.47
C ALA A 80 5.19 -8.89 -7.29
N SER A 81 5.73 -8.92 -6.06
CA SER A 81 4.93 -9.02 -4.84
C SER A 81 4.06 -7.78 -4.61
N LEU A 82 4.56 -6.58 -4.92
CA LEU A 82 3.78 -5.33 -4.85
C LEU A 82 2.56 -5.39 -5.78
N ALA A 83 2.76 -5.81 -7.04
CA ALA A 83 1.68 -5.95 -8.01
C ALA A 83 0.65 -6.99 -7.55
N ALA A 84 1.09 -8.17 -7.11
CA ALA A 84 0.22 -9.24 -6.63
C ALA A 84 -0.60 -8.81 -5.40
N TYR A 85 0.06 -8.22 -4.39
CA TYR A 85 -0.60 -7.66 -3.21
C TYR A 85 -1.58 -6.54 -3.60
N GLY A 86 -1.17 -5.62 -4.46
CA GLY A 86 -1.98 -4.49 -4.91
C GLY A 86 -3.31 -4.96 -5.52
N VAL A 87 -3.28 -5.97 -6.40
CA VAL A 87 -4.51 -6.55 -6.96
C VAL A 87 -5.39 -7.12 -5.86
N LEU A 88 -4.84 -7.93 -4.95
CA LEU A 88 -5.61 -8.55 -3.86
C LEU A 88 -6.22 -7.51 -2.92
N PHE A 89 -5.47 -6.46 -2.58
CA PHE A 89 -5.93 -5.33 -1.79
C PHE A 89 -7.07 -4.58 -2.47
N LEU A 90 -6.91 -4.22 -3.75
CA LEU A 90 -7.95 -3.51 -4.50
C LEU A 90 -9.23 -4.34 -4.67
N MET A 91 -9.11 -5.67 -4.82
CA MET A 91 -10.28 -6.57 -4.81
C MET A 91 -11.01 -6.54 -3.46
N TRP A 92 -10.28 -6.42 -2.35
CA TRP A 92 -10.86 -6.27 -1.02
C TRP A 92 -11.52 -4.89 -0.86
N VAL A 93 -10.85 -3.81 -1.26
CA VAL A 93 -11.42 -2.44 -1.25
C VAL A 93 -12.73 -2.37 -2.03
N HIS A 94 -12.74 -2.93 -3.24
CA HIS A 94 -13.95 -2.97 -4.07
C HIS A 94 -15.09 -3.74 -3.36
N ARG A 95 -14.78 -4.89 -2.75
CA ARG A 95 -15.76 -5.72 -2.06
C ARG A 95 -16.34 -5.01 -0.84
N THR A 96 -15.49 -4.44 0.01
CA THR A 96 -15.93 -3.80 1.24
C THR A 96 -16.70 -2.52 0.94
N ASN A 97 -16.25 -1.71 -0.02
CA ASN A 97 -17.01 -0.53 -0.45
C ASN A 97 -18.38 -0.93 -1.01
N ARG A 98 -18.46 -1.98 -1.84
CA ARG A 98 -19.74 -2.49 -2.36
C ARG A 98 -20.70 -2.96 -1.27
N ASN A 99 -20.18 -3.63 -0.23
CA ASN A 99 -20.99 -4.03 0.93
C ASN A 99 -21.44 -2.81 1.74
N ALA A 100 -20.61 -1.78 1.88
CA ALA A 100 -21.01 -0.56 2.58
C ALA A 100 -22.19 0.14 1.89
N HIS A 101 -22.21 0.17 0.55
CA HIS A 101 -23.34 0.70 -0.23
C HIS A 101 -24.66 -0.07 -0.03
N SER A 102 -24.63 -1.33 0.42
CA SER A 102 -25.87 -2.05 0.76
C SER A 102 -26.36 -1.76 2.19
N LEU A 103 -25.48 -1.25 3.05
CA LEU A 103 -25.79 -0.91 4.45
C LEU A 103 -26.31 0.53 4.58
N ALA A 104 -25.79 1.46 3.78
CA ALA A 104 -26.21 2.86 3.82
C ALA A 104 -26.29 3.49 2.43
N GLY A 105 -27.27 4.37 2.25
CA GLY A 105 -27.43 5.19 1.05
C GLY A 105 -26.57 6.47 1.07
N GLY A 106 -26.28 6.97 -0.14
CA GLY A 106 -25.66 8.28 -0.35
C GLY A 106 -24.16 8.34 -0.08
N MET A 107 -23.44 7.21 -0.17
CA MET A 107 -21.97 7.24 -0.23
C MET A 107 -21.50 7.92 -1.53
N ASP A 108 -20.52 8.81 -1.43
CA ASP A 108 -20.03 9.59 -2.59
C ASP A 108 -19.15 8.75 -3.51
N THR A 109 -18.38 7.82 -2.93
CA THR A 109 -17.45 6.99 -3.71
C THR A 109 -18.08 5.68 -4.10
N SER A 110 -18.25 5.44 -5.40
CA SER A 110 -18.73 4.15 -5.91
C SER A 110 -17.66 3.05 -5.79
N PRO A 111 -18.04 1.76 -5.79
CA PRO A 111 -17.07 0.66 -5.67
C PRO A 111 -16.01 0.62 -6.78
N GLY A 112 -16.36 1.08 -7.99
CA GLY A 112 -15.40 1.19 -9.09
C GLY A 112 -14.40 2.30 -8.85
N TRP A 113 -14.87 3.48 -8.44
CA TRP A 113 -14.01 4.63 -8.14
C TRP A 113 -13.18 4.46 -6.87
N ALA A 114 -13.66 3.69 -5.89
CA ALA A 114 -12.87 3.30 -4.72
C ALA A 114 -11.56 2.59 -5.09
N VAL A 115 -11.52 1.94 -6.27
CA VAL A 115 -10.32 1.36 -6.88
C VAL A 115 -9.68 2.32 -7.88
N GLY A 116 -10.48 2.91 -8.78
CA GLY A 116 -9.99 3.77 -9.87
C GLY A 116 -9.14 4.94 -9.38
N TRP A 117 -9.44 5.51 -8.21
CA TRP A 117 -8.68 6.63 -7.67
C TRP A 117 -7.23 6.32 -7.32
N PHE A 118 -6.84 5.04 -7.13
CA PHE A 118 -5.44 4.68 -6.94
C PHE A 118 -4.58 4.91 -8.20
N PHE A 119 -5.19 4.99 -9.37
CA PHE A 119 -4.48 5.08 -10.66
C PHE A 119 -4.45 6.49 -11.25
N VAL A 120 -5.00 7.49 -10.55
CA VAL A 120 -5.03 8.89 -11.00
C VAL A 120 -3.99 9.68 -10.19
N PRO A 121 -2.82 10.07 -10.75
CA PRO A 121 -1.65 10.48 -9.97
C PRO A 121 -1.85 11.59 -8.94
N LEU A 122 -2.61 12.64 -9.28
CA LEU A 122 -2.86 13.74 -8.33
C LEU A 122 -3.95 13.38 -7.32
N VAL A 123 -4.96 12.66 -7.78
CA VAL A 123 -6.16 12.35 -6.99
C VAL A 123 -5.93 11.18 -6.03
N SER A 124 -4.97 10.30 -6.35
CA SER A 124 -4.55 9.17 -5.53
C SER A 124 -3.98 9.59 -4.18
N LEU A 125 -3.62 10.87 -4.01
CA LEU A 125 -3.11 11.43 -2.75
C LEU A 125 -4.18 11.55 -1.65
N TRP A 126 -5.47 11.60 -1.98
CA TRP A 126 -6.53 11.75 -0.97
C TRP A 126 -7.83 10.97 -1.24
N LYS A 127 -8.22 10.72 -2.49
CA LYS A 127 -9.50 10.03 -2.77
C LYS A 127 -9.54 8.57 -2.32
N PRO A 128 -8.48 7.76 -2.43
CA PRO A 128 -8.53 6.39 -1.93
C PRO A 128 -8.69 6.33 -0.40
N PHE A 129 -8.02 7.23 0.32
CA PHE A 129 -8.23 7.43 1.75
C PHE A 129 -9.69 7.78 2.07
N HIS A 130 -10.25 8.75 1.35
CA HIS A 130 -11.65 9.13 1.53
C HIS A 130 -12.62 7.96 1.29
N ALA A 131 -12.37 7.13 0.26
CA ALA A 131 -13.17 5.95 -0.03
C ALA A 131 -13.16 4.93 1.12
N LEU A 132 -11.98 4.68 1.70
CA LEU A 132 -11.82 3.78 2.84
C LEU A 132 -12.41 4.37 4.13
N ASP A 133 -12.29 5.67 4.37
CA ASP A 133 -12.93 6.36 5.49
C ASP A 133 -14.46 6.22 5.44
N GLN A 134 -15.08 6.53 4.29
CA GLN A 134 -16.52 6.36 4.10
C GLN A 134 -16.94 4.90 4.35
N THR A 135 -16.20 3.96 3.77
CA THR A 135 -16.46 2.52 3.94
C THR A 135 -16.36 2.12 5.41
N TRP A 136 -15.36 2.62 6.14
CA TRP A 136 -15.15 2.35 7.55
C TRP A 136 -16.29 2.87 8.43
N ARG A 137 -16.69 4.13 8.23
CA ARG A 137 -17.74 4.80 9.01
C ARG A 137 -19.09 4.12 8.76
N VAL A 138 -19.42 3.84 7.50
CA VAL A 138 -20.64 3.10 7.15
C VAL A 138 -20.65 1.70 7.78
N SER A 139 -19.52 0.99 7.72
CA SER A 139 -19.41 -0.33 8.34
C SER A 139 -19.37 -0.31 9.86
N THR A 140 -19.28 0.86 10.49
CA THR A 140 -19.29 1.01 11.95
C THR A 140 -20.68 1.31 12.45
N GLU A 141 -21.37 2.27 11.83
CA GLU A 141 -22.73 2.64 12.21
C GLU A 141 -23.47 3.23 10.99
N PRO A 142 -24.20 2.40 10.21
CA PRO A 142 -24.83 2.82 8.97
C PRO A 142 -25.83 3.97 9.13
N SER A 143 -26.50 4.08 10.28
CA SER A 143 -27.55 5.08 10.52
C SER A 143 -27.02 6.51 10.67
N ARG A 144 -25.83 6.68 11.27
CA ARG A 144 -25.21 7.97 11.61
C ARG A 144 -23.76 8.09 11.14
N TRP A 145 -23.36 7.33 10.12
CA TRP A 145 -21.98 7.26 9.65
C TRP A 145 -21.37 8.64 9.32
N ARG A 146 -22.18 9.59 8.84
CA ARG A 146 -21.78 10.97 8.54
C ARG A 146 -21.38 11.79 9.75
N ALA A 147 -21.85 11.43 10.95
CA ALA A 147 -21.47 12.08 12.20
C ALA A 147 -20.22 11.43 12.84
N LEU A 148 -19.78 10.27 12.35
CA LEU A 148 -18.59 9.62 12.88
C LEU A 148 -17.31 10.33 12.44
N ASP A 149 -16.33 10.38 13.34
CA ASP A 149 -14.98 10.81 13.00
C ASP A 149 -14.21 9.77 12.19
N THR A 150 -13.27 10.27 11.39
CA THR A 150 -12.29 9.43 10.70
C THR A 150 -11.37 8.75 11.71
N PRO A 151 -11.25 7.41 11.69
CA PRO A 151 -10.44 6.68 12.65
C PRO A 151 -8.94 7.04 12.53
N PHE A 152 -8.29 7.25 13.67
CA PHE A 152 -6.87 7.63 13.73
C PHE A 152 -5.96 6.64 12.99
N ILE A 153 -6.26 5.33 13.05
CA ILE A 153 -5.48 4.30 12.36
C ILE A 153 -5.43 4.49 10.84
N LEU A 154 -6.53 4.97 10.21
CA LEU A 154 -6.52 5.27 8.77
C LEU A 154 -5.62 6.46 8.47
N ARG A 155 -5.67 7.51 9.30
CA ARG A 155 -4.82 8.71 9.13
C ARG A 155 -3.34 8.34 9.23
N LEU A 156 -2.99 7.55 10.24
CA LEU A 156 -1.62 7.09 10.46
C LEU A 156 -1.13 6.21 9.31
N TRP A 157 -1.92 5.23 8.89
CA TRP A 157 -1.60 4.39 7.74
C TRP A 157 -1.36 5.20 6.47
N TRP A 158 -2.25 6.16 6.19
CA TRP A 158 -2.13 7.00 5.01
C TRP A 158 -0.91 7.92 5.06
N GLY A 159 -0.60 8.47 6.24
CA GLY A 159 0.61 9.25 6.47
C GLY A 159 1.88 8.45 6.17
N PHE A 160 1.97 7.21 6.66
CA PHE A 160 3.09 6.30 6.36
C PHE A 160 3.17 5.97 4.86
N TYR A 161 2.03 5.70 4.23
CA TYR A 161 1.97 5.44 2.78
C TYR A 161 2.44 6.65 1.96
N LEU A 162 1.97 7.86 2.26
CA LEU A 162 2.41 9.06 1.54
C LEU A 162 3.91 9.34 1.77
N ALA A 163 4.37 9.21 3.02
CA ALA A 163 5.78 9.36 3.34
C ALA A 163 6.67 8.34 2.61
N SER A 164 6.21 7.09 2.47
CA SER A 164 6.97 6.08 1.72
C SER A 164 7.06 6.41 0.22
N ASN A 165 6.01 6.98 -0.38
CA ASN A 165 6.04 7.43 -1.77
C ASN A 165 7.03 8.60 -1.97
N VAL A 166 7.00 9.59 -1.06
CA VAL A 166 7.91 10.75 -1.13
C VAL A 166 9.37 10.32 -0.98
N THR A 167 9.66 9.45 -0.02
CA THR A 167 11.01 8.90 0.19
C THR A 167 11.47 8.01 -0.96
N GLY A 168 10.58 7.22 -1.56
CA GLY A 168 10.89 6.45 -2.78
C GLY A 168 11.30 7.35 -3.94
N TRP A 169 10.50 8.38 -4.22
CA TRP A 169 10.83 9.39 -5.24
C TRP A 169 12.17 10.09 -4.96
N ALA A 170 12.40 10.53 -3.71
CA ALA A 170 13.64 11.18 -3.32
C ALA A 170 14.86 10.24 -3.50
N SER A 171 14.72 8.96 -3.17
CA SER A 171 15.76 7.96 -3.39
C SER A 171 16.09 7.80 -4.88
N ASP A 172 15.08 7.84 -5.76
CA ASP A 172 15.28 7.70 -7.20
C ASP A 172 15.96 8.95 -7.80
N VAL A 173 15.61 10.14 -7.33
CA VAL A 173 16.29 11.39 -7.72
C VAL A 173 17.75 11.37 -7.31
N LEU A 174 18.06 11.02 -6.05
CA LEU A 174 19.44 10.95 -5.55
C LEU A 174 20.28 9.92 -6.32
N ARG A 175 19.69 8.81 -6.76
CA ARG A 175 20.39 7.77 -7.54
C ARG A 175 20.79 8.25 -8.95
N GLN A 176 20.24 9.35 -9.44
CA GLN A 176 20.66 9.92 -10.73
C GLN A 176 22.04 10.59 -10.64
N GLU A 177 22.48 10.97 -9.44
CA GLU A 177 23.86 11.37 -9.18
C GLU A 177 24.77 10.14 -9.30
N ARG A 178 25.55 10.03 -10.38
CA ARG A 178 26.44 8.90 -10.67
C ARG A 178 27.74 8.90 -9.83
N THR A 179 27.64 9.27 -8.55
CA THR A 179 28.75 9.30 -7.58
C THR A 179 28.47 8.34 -6.42
N VAL A 180 29.52 7.90 -5.72
CA VAL A 180 29.38 7.07 -4.51
C VAL A 180 28.51 7.78 -3.46
N LYS A 181 28.71 9.09 -3.26
CA LYS A 181 27.91 9.91 -2.33
C LYS A 181 26.41 9.93 -2.67
N GLY A 182 26.06 10.10 -3.94
CA GLY A 182 24.65 10.11 -4.39
C GLY A 182 23.98 8.77 -4.13
N HIS A 183 24.66 7.67 -4.46
CA HIS A 183 24.18 6.31 -4.19
C HIS A 183 24.10 5.97 -2.70
N LEU A 184 25.03 6.47 -1.88
CA LEU A 184 24.99 6.32 -0.43
C LEU A 184 23.75 7.02 0.15
N ALA A 185 23.51 8.27 -0.24
CA ALA A 185 22.33 9.02 0.18
C ALA A 185 21.03 8.34 -0.28
N ALA A 186 20.98 7.88 -1.54
CA ALA A 186 19.84 7.13 -2.07
C ALA A 186 19.56 5.85 -1.26
N GLY A 187 20.60 5.07 -0.93
CA GLY A 187 20.44 3.86 -0.13
C GLY A 187 19.96 4.14 1.29
N MET A 188 20.46 5.19 1.96
CA MET A 188 19.97 5.60 3.28
C MET A 188 18.48 5.97 3.25
N VAL A 189 18.06 6.76 2.24
CA VAL A 189 16.65 7.11 2.05
C VAL A 189 15.81 5.86 1.76
N ALA A 190 16.34 4.89 1.00
CA ALA A 190 15.65 3.63 0.72
C ALA A 190 15.43 2.78 1.98
N ILE A 191 16.37 2.78 2.95
CA ILE A 191 16.19 2.11 4.25
C ILE A 191 15.07 2.78 5.06
N VAL A 192 15.03 4.11 5.11
CA VAL A 192 13.93 4.85 5.76
C VAL A 192 12.59 4.53 5.09
N SER A 193 12.57 4.51 3.75
CA SER A 193 11.38 4.15 2.96
C SER A 193 10.89 2.74 3.29
N ALA A 194 11.80 1.75 3.40
CA ALA A 194 11.45 0.39 3.78
C ALA A 194 10.79 0.32 5.17
N GLY A 195 11.30 1.08 6.15
CA GLY A 195 10.68 1.20 7.48
C GLY A 195 9.26 1.78 7.42
N LEU A 196 9.04 2.82 6.60
CA LEU A 196 7.72 3.40 6.38
C LEU A 196 6.75 2.41 5.70
N ILE A 197 7.22 1.66 4.71
CA ILE A 197 6.42 0.61 4.03
C ILE A 197 6.02 -0.49 5.02
N ILE A 198 6.94 -0.94 5.87
CA ILE A 198 6.66 -1.94 6.91
C ILE A 198 5.62 -1.41 7.90
N GLY A 199 5.79 -0.19 8.39
CA GLY A 199 4.83 0.46 9.28
C GLY A 199 3.44 0.57 8.64
N ALA A 200 3.36 1.04 7.38
CA ALA A 200 2.12 1.10 6.63
C ALA A 200 1.48 -0.30 6.47
N GLY A 201 2.27 -1.32 6.15
CA GLY A 201 1.78 -2.70 5.99
C GLY A 201 1.18 -3.27 7.26
N VAL A 202 1.84 -3.06 8.42
CA VAL A 202 1.32 -3.51 9.73
C VAL A 202 -0.01 -2.81 10.05
N LEU A 203 -0.08 -1.49 9.88
CA LEU A 203 -1.31 -0.73 10.08
C LEU A 203 -2.42 -1.21 9.14
N LEU A 204 -2.09 -1.50 7.88
CA LEU A 204 -3.04 -1.99 6.90
C LEU A 204 -3.58 -3.38 7.25
N ILE A 205 -2.74 -4.30 7.74
CA ILE A 205 -3.21 -5.61 8.21
C ILE A 205 -4.26 -5.43 9.31
N ARG A 206 -4.01 -4.50 10.25
CA ARG A 206 -4.98 -4.17 11.32
C ARG A 206 -6.26 -3.57 10.73
N ILE A 207 -6.16 -2.61 9.82
CA ILE A 207 -7.30 -2.01 9.12
C ILE A 207 -8.14 -3.08 8.40
N ILE A 208 -7.51 -3.96 7.62
CA ILE A 208 -8.20 -5.01 6.87
C ILE A 208 -8.94 -5.93 7.83
N ARG A 209 -8.30 -6.40 8.90
CA ARG A 209 -8.91 -7.30 9.89
C ARG A 209 -10.08 -6.63 10.61
N THR A 210 -9.87 -5.41 11.13
CA THR A 210 -10.89 -4.69 11.89
C THR A 210 -12.09 -4.32 11.02
N LEU A 211 -11.88 -3.77 9.82
CA LEU A 211 -12.97 -3.39 8.93
C LEU A 211 -13.74 -4.63 8.44
N THR A 212 -13.04 -5.72 8.13
CA THR A 212 -13.69 -6.97 7.71
C THR A 212 -14.54 -7.55 8.83
N ALA A 213 -14.04 -7.58 10.07
CA ALA A 213 -14.81 -8.06 11.22
C ALA A 213 -16.09 -7.23 11.44
N ARG A 214 -15.97 -5.90 11.39
CA ARG A 214 -17.13 -5.01 11.49
C ARG A 214 -18.16 -5.26 10.40
N GLN A 215 -17.72 -5.41 9.15
CA GLN A 215 -18.63 -5.71 8.05
C GLN A 215 -19.36 -7.03 8.22
N VAL A 216 -18.69 -8.08 8.70
CA VAL A 216 -19.35 -9.36 8.97
C VAL A 216 -20.45 -9.15 10.01
N SER A 217 -20.15 -8.52 11.14
CA SER A 217 -21.15 -8.24 12.18
C SER A 217 -22.32 -7.38 11.70
N SER A 218 -22.07 -6.31 10.92
CA SER A 218 -23.14 -5.45 10.40
C SER A 218 -24.01 -6.14 9.35
N LEU A 219 -23.42 -7.02 8.52
CA LEU A 219 -24.16 -7.77 7.52
C LEU A 219 -25.02 -8.86 8.17
N ASP A 220 -24.51 -9.53 9.19
CA ASP A 220 -25.27 -10.52 9.95
C ASP A 220 -26.45 -9.84 10.66
N ALA A 221 -26.23 -8.71 11.34
CA ALA A 221 -27.30 -7.96 11.99
C ALA A 221 -28.38 -7.48 11.00
N ALA A 222 -28.01 -7.12 9.77
CA ALA A 222 -28.96 -6.72 8.74
C ALA A 222 -29.74 -7.90 8.11
N ALA A 223 -29.27 -9.14 8.26
CA ALA A 223 -29.96 -10.32 7.75
C ALA A 223 -31.11 -10.80 8.65
N PHE A 224 -31.13 -10.35 9.91
CA PHE A 224 -32.14 -10.71 10.91
C PHE A 224 -33.20 -9.61 11.16
N ASN A 225 -33.09 -8.46 10.49
CA ASN A 225 -34.06 -7.36 10.52
C ASN A 225 -34.89 -7.36 9.23
#